data_AF-A0A929L0Z8-F1
#
_entry.id   AF-A0A929L0Z8-F1
#
_cell.length_a   1.000
_cell.length_b   1.000
_cell.length_c   1.000
_cell.angle_alpha   90.00
_cell.angle_beta   90.00
_cell.angle_gamma   90.00
#
_symmetry.space_group_name_H-M   'P 1'
#
loop_
_entity.id
_entity.type
_entity.pdbx_description
1 polymer ?
#
loop_
_entity_poly.entity_id
_entity_poly.type
_entity_poly.pdbx_seq_one_letter_code
_entity_poly.pdbx_strand_id
1 'polypeptide(L)'
;MFKKYIIVILLASLCSPLLAQQNKSAFERYGEFNLARLSGETNAALDMGLRLMDSLSDLPAKSRIIYFNSMGRLYEDIEKPQKAIPFYEKVAEAEPNYYVVHRALGFIYITPANELYSQLLATKPADTAYVRLKTDYRAAALKAVKHLEVAQACDPDDDTLIIIKTLYKNIGDDAALAGLDERLKKLKKNCVDLLTE
;
A
#
# COMPACT_ATOMS: atom_id res chain seq x y z
N MET A 1 61.41 -17.43 0.40
CA MET A 1 60.81 -16.10 0.14
C MET A 1 59.44 -16.13 -0.55
N PHE A 2 58.82 -17.30 -0.79
CA PHE A 2 57.52 -17.41 -1.50
C PHE A 2 56.26 -17.31 -0.62
N LYS A 3 56.37 -17.32 0.73
CA LYS A 3 55.21 -17.35 1.63
C LYS A 3 54.54 -15.98 1.89
N LYS A 4 55.18 -14.86 1.54
CA LYS A 4 54.61 -13.51 1.76
C LYS A 4 53.73 -13.02 0.60
N TYR A 5 53.87 -13.59 -0.61
CA TYR A 5 53.09 -13.18 -1.78
C TYR A 5 51.71 -13.86 -1.87
N ILE A 6 51.54 -15.04 -1.26
CA ILE A 6 50.26 -15.77 -1.25
C ILE A 6 49.20 -15.03 -0.42
N ILE A 7 49.61 -14.33 0.64
CA ILE A 7 48.69 -13.59 1.53
C ILE A 7 48.12 -12.33 0.84
N VAL A 8 48.86 -11.71 -0.09
CA VAL A 8 48.41 -10.48 -0.78
C VAL A 8 47.39 -10.78 -1.89
N ILE A 9 47.47 -11.95 -2.54
CA ILE A 9 46.53 -12.35 -3.61
C ILE A 9 45.17 -12.82 -3.03
N LEU A 10 45.17 -13.37 -1.80
CA LEU A 10 43.94 -13.76 -1.10
C LEU A 10 43.14 -12.59 -0.52
N LEU A 11 43.75 -11.41 -0.34
CA LEU A 11 43.05 -10.20 0.14
C LEU A 11 42.35 -9.42 -0.97
N ALA A 12 42.75 -9.57 -2.24
CA ALA A 12 42.13 -8.86 -3.36
C ALA A 12 40.82 -9.51 -3.88
N SER A 13 40.54 -10.76 -3.52
CA SER A 13 39.37 -11.51 -4.01
C SER A 13 38.14 -11.40 -3.10
N LEU A 14 38.24 -10.74 -1.95
CA LEU A 14 37.16 -10.62 -0.97
C LEU A 14 36.32 -9.33 -1.10
N CYS A 15 36.63 -8.44 -2.05
CA CYS A 15 35.96 -7.12 -2.18
C CYS A 15 35.05 -6.97 -3.42
N SER A 16 34.96 -8.00 -4.28
CA SER A 16 34.26 -7.91 -5.57
C SER A 16 32.72 -7.78 -5.52
N PRO A 17 31.97 -8.47 -4.63
CA PRO A 17 30.51 -8.49 -4.74
C PRO A 17 29.86 -7.16 -4.35
N LEU A 18 30.45 -6.42 -3.41
CA LEU A 18 29.92 -5.12 -2.96
C LEU A 18 30.04 -4.05 -4.05
N LEU A 19 31.16 -4.02 -4.76
CA LEU A 19 31.43 -3.09 -5.87
C LEU A 19 30.57 -3.42 -7.11
N ALA A 20 30.31 -4.70 -7.37
CA ALA A 20 29.46 -5.13 -8.49
C ALA A 20 27.99 -4.74 -8.28
N GLN A 21 27.50 -4.75 -7.04
CA GLN A 21 26.12 -4.35 -6.73
C GLN A 21 25.91 -2.82 -6.82
N GLN A 22 26.97 -2.03 -6.58
CA GLN A 22 26.94 -0.57 -6.68
C GLN A 22 26.91 -0.05 -8.13
N ASN A 23 27.45 -0.80 -9.10
CA ASN A 23 27.55 -0.38 -10.50
C ASN A 23 26.34 -0.77 -11.39
N LYS A 24 25.32 -1.43 -10.83
CA LYS A 24 24.13 -1.81 -11.60
C LYS A 24 23.25 -0.59 -11.89
N SER A 25 22.73 -0.52 -13.12
CA SER A 25 21.71 0.45 -13.50
C SER A 25 20.44 0.28 -12.67
N ALA A 26 19.63 1.35 -12.59
CA ALA A 26 18.31 1.27 -11.94
C ALA A 26 17.43 0.18 -12.56
N PHE A 27 17.51 -0.01 -13.88
CA PHE A 27 16.75 -1.02 -14.62
C PHE A 27 17.16 -2.45 -14.24
N GLU A 28 18.45 -2.74 -14.12
CA GLU A 28 18.94 -4.06 -13.68
C GLU A 28 18.50 -4.36 -12.24
N ARG A 29 18.62 -3.38 -11.32
CA ARG A 29 18.15 -3.53 -9.94
C ARG A 29 16.64 -3.75 -9.86
N TYR A 30 15.86 -3.06 -10.70
CA TYR A 30 14.43 -3.29 -10.83
C TYR A 30 14.11 -4.69 -11.36
N GLY A 31 14.90 -5.21 -12.31
CA GLY A 31 14.80 -6.59 -12.78
C GLY A 31 15.03 -7.61 -11.67
N GLU A 32 16.08 -7.44 -10.87
CA GLU A 32 16.40 -8.31 -9.72
C GLU A 32 15.31 -8.28 -8.65
N PHE A 33 14.83 -7.08 -8.32
CA PHE A 33 13.67 -6.91 -7.44
C PHE A 33 12.46 -7.70 -7.92
N ASN A 34 12.13 -7.61 -9.21
CA ASN A 34 11.00 -8.34 -9.79
C ASN A 34 11.21 -9.85 -9.78
N LEU A 35 12.44 -10.30 -10.07
CA LEU A 35 12.78 -11.72 -10.03
C LEU A 35 12.59 -12.28 -8.61
N ALA A 36 13.16 -11.64 -7.60
CA ALA A 36 13.02 -12.06 -6.20
C ALA A 36 11.54 -12.13 -5.79
N ARG A 37 10.75 -11.11 -6.16
CA ARG A 37 9.30 -11.08 -5.88
C ARG A 37 8.55 -12.23 -6.55
N LEU A 38 8.84 -12.53 -7.82
CA LEU A 38 8.19 -13.61 -8.58
C LEU A 38 8.62 -15.00 -8.11
N SER A 39 9.83 -15.13 -7.56
CA SER A 39 10.34 -16.35 -6.95
C SER A 39 9.82 -16.59 -5.53
N GLY A 40 8.99 -15.69 -4.98
CA GLY A 40 8.46 -15.80 -3.61
C GLY A 40 9.47 -15.46 -2.52
N GLU A 41 10.60 -14.83 -2.86
CA GLU A 41 11.64 -14.42 -1.91
C GLU A 41 11.27 -13.10 -1.21
N THR A 42 10.12 -13.05 -0.53
CA THR A 42 9.47 -11.82 -0.03
C THR A 42 10.42 -10.89 0.73
N ASN A 43 11.22 -11.43 1.67
CA ASN A 43 12.16 -10.60 2.45
C ASN A 43 13.31 -10.05 1.61
N ALA A 44 13.83 -10.84 0.66
CA ALA A 44 14.89 -10.39 -0.24
C ALA A 44 14.35 -9.34 -1.22
N ALA A 45 13.17 -9.56 -1.79
CA ALA A 45 12.48 -8.60 -2.63
C ALA A 45 12.22 -7.29 -1.89
N LEU A 46 11.82 -7.33 -0.62
CA LEU A 46 11.61 -6.13 0.18
C LEU A 46 12.91 -5.33 0.38
N ASP A 47 14.01 -6.00 0.74
CA ASP A 47 15.33 -5.35 0.89
C ASP A 47 15.82 -4.75 -0.45
N MET A 48 15.74 -5.51 -1.55
CA MET A 48 16.08 -5.02 -2.88
C MET A 48 15.22 -3.82 -3.28
N GLY A 49 13.92 -3.89 -3.02
CA GLY A 49 12.97 -2.84 -3.32
C GLY A 49 13.28 -1.55 -2.55
N LEU A 50 13.60 -1.64 -1.26
CA LEU A 50 13.99 -0.48 -0.46
C LEU A 50 15.28 0.18 -0.97
N ARG A 51 16.27 -0.62 -1.39
CA ARG A 51 17.52 -0.08 -1.98
C ARG A 51 17.32 0.59 -3.34
N LEU A 52 16.26 0.24 -4.07
CA LEU A 52 15.96 0.82 -5.38
C LEU A 52 15.42 2.25 -5.27
N MET A 53 14.90 2.67 -4.11
CA MET A 53 14.18 3.93 -3.89
C MET A 53 14.95 5.16 -4.41
N ASP A 54 16.25 5.21 -4.15
CA ASP A 54 17.12 6.35 -4.51
C ASP A 54 17.33 6.50 -6.03
N SER A 55 16.91 5.52 -6.84
CA SER A 55 17.05 5.52 -8.29
C SER A 55 15.73 5.30 -9.04
N LEU A 56 14.60 5.42 -8.35
CA LEU A 56 13.29 5.24 -8.99
C LEU A 56 13.03 6.27 -10.09
N SER A 57 13.59 7.48 -9.98
CA SER A 57 13.47 8.53 -11.00
C SER A 57 13.97 8.09 -12.38
N ASP A 58 14.91 7.15 -12.41
CA ASP A 58 15.55 6.67 -13.62
C ASP A 58 14.70 5.60 -14.34
N LEU A 59 13.64 5.12 -13.69
CA LEU A 59 12.69 4.17 -14.26
C LEU A 59 11.54 4.88 -14.99
N PRO A 60 10.95 4.27 -16.04
CA PRO A 60 9.73 4.76 -16.66
C PRO A 60 8.59 4.94 -15.64
N ALA A 61 7.68 5.89 -15.89
CA ALA A 61 6.58 6.20 -14.98
C ALA A 61 5.74 4.97 -14.61
N LYS A 62 5.34 4.16 -15.61
CA LYS A 62 4.58 2.92 -15.39
C LYS A 62 5.34 1.92 -14.50
N SER A 63 6.66 1.81 -14.68
CA SER A 63 7.50 0.95 -13.83
C SER A 63 7.56 1.42 -12.38
N ARG A 64 7.57 2.74 -12.12
CA ARG A 64 7.49 3.28 -10.76
C ARG A 64 6.16 2.96 -10.10
N ILE A 65 5.06 3.05 -10.83
CA ILE A 65 3.71 2.72 -10.32
C ILE A 65 3.64 1.23 -9.96
N ILE A 66 4.12 0.35 -10.84
CA ILE A 66 4.18 -1.10 -10.58
C ILE A 66 5.09 -1.42 -9.40
N TYR A 67 6.22 -0.71 -9.27
CA TYR A 67 7.11 -0.81 -8.11
C TYR A 67 6.36 -0.46 -6.82
N PHE A 68 5.66 0.68 -6.75
CA PHE A 68 4.95 1.07 -5.54
C PHE A 68 3.85 0.05 -5.17
N ASN A 69 3.08 -0.42 -6.15
CA ASN A 69 2.09 -1.48 -5.93
C ASN A 69 2.75 -2.75 -5.36
N SER A 70 3.89 -3.15 -5.92
CA SER A 70 4.64 -4.33 -5.48
C SER A 70 5.18 -4.18 -4.06
N MET A 71 5.70 -3.01 -3.71
CA MET A 71 6.17 -2.72 -2.34
C MET A 71 5.04 -2.75 -1.31
N GLY A 72 3.88 -2.20 -1.65
CA GLY A 72 2.69 -2.28 -0.81
C GLY A 72 2.32 -3.74 -0.52
N ARG A 73 2.26 -4.58 -1.56
CA ARG A 73 1.95 -6.02 -1.42
C ARG A 73 2.99 -6.76 -0.58
N LEU A 74 4.28 -6.51 -0.80
CA LEU A 74 5.34 -7.12 0.01
C LEU A 74 5.20 -6.79 1.50
N TYR A 75 4.75 -5.58 1.85
CA TYR A 75 4.49 -5.22 3.25
C TYR A 75 3.26 -5.92 3.83
N GLU A 76 2.22 -6.15 3.02
CA GLU A 76 1.08 -6.98 3.44
C GLU A 76 1.48 -8.44 3.63
N ASP A 77 2.28 -9.00 2.73
CA ASP A 77 2.76 -10.39 2.77
C ASP A 77 3.60 -10.69 4.03
N ILE A 78 4.22 -9.67 4.64
CA ILE A 78 4.95 -9.79 5.92
C ILE A 78 4.17 -9.27 7.13
N GLU A 79 2.85 -9.17 7.01
CA GLU A 79 1.91 -8.76 8.06
C GLU A 79 2.23 -7.36 8.63
N LYS A 80 2.73 -6.44 7.78
CA LYS A 80 2.97 -5.02 8.13
C LYS A 80 2.16 -4.07 7.25
N PRO A 81 0.82 -4.21 7.21
CA PRO A 81 -0.06 -3.42 6.32
C PRO A 81 0.09 -1.90 6.49
N GLN A 82 0.36 -1.41 7.71
CA GLN A 82 0.54 0.02 7.95
C GLN A 82 1.75 0.62 7.20
N LYS A 83 2.77 -0.20 6.90
CA LYS A 83 3.93 0.23 6.09
C LYS A 83 3.62 0.23 4.59
N ALA A 84 2.54 -0.42 4.15
CA ALA A 84 2.12 -0.42 2.76
C ALA A 84 1.45 0.90 2.32
N ILE A 85 0.82 1.62 3.26
CA ILE A 85 0.07 2.85 3.01
C ILE A 85 0.81 3.84 2.10
N PRO A 86 2.04 4.31 2.42
CA PRO A 86 2.69 5.32 1.59
C PRO A 86 3.01 4.84 0.17
N PHE A 87 3.14 3.53 -0.03
CA PHE A 87 3.34 2.95 -1.36
C PHE A 87 2.02 2.90 -2.14
N TYR A 88 0.93 2.46 -1.49
CA TYR A 88 -0.38 2.43 -2.13
C TYR A 88 -0.95 3.83 -2.39
N GLU A 89 -0.69 4.82 -1.51
CA GLU A 89 -1.04 6.22 -1.75
C GLU A 89 -0.36 6.75 -3.02
N LYS A 90 0.91 6.43 -3.26
CA LYS A 90 1.60 6.79 -4.51
C LYS A 90 0.98 6.16 -5.76
N VAL A 91 0.45 4.95 -5.66
CA VAL A 91 -0.28 4.31 -6.77
C VAL A 91 -1.62 5.01 -6.98
N ALA A 92 -2.39 5.26 -5.91
CA ALA A 92 -3.68 5.94 -5.99
C ALA A 92 -3.57 7.40 -6.47
N GLU A 93 -2.43 8.07 -6.23
CA GLU A 93 -2.14 9.40 -6.78
C GLU A 93 -1.89 9.35 -8.29
N ALA A 94 -1.15 8.35 -8.77
CA ALA A 94 -0.81 8.21 -10.19
C ALA A 94 -1.96 7.62 -11.01
N GLU A 95 -2.68 6.64 -10.44
CA GLU A 95 -3.74 5.86 -11.07
C GLU A 95 -4.98 5.85 -10.16
N PRO A 96 -5.72 6.97 -10.08
CA PRO A 96 -6.79 7.18 -9.10
C PRO A 96 -8.01 6.27 -9.25
N ASN A 97 -8.08 5.51 -10.35
CA ASN A 97 -9.16 4.56 -10.59
C ASN A 97 -8.69 3.09 -10.56
N TYR A 98 -7.44 2.82 -10.16
CA TYR A 98 -6.95 1.45 -10.03
C TYR A 98 -7.48 0.82 -8.74
N TYR A 99 -8.52 0.02 -8.86
CA TYR A 99 -9.35 -0.39 -7.72
C TYR A 99 -8.62 -1.27 -6.70
N VAL A 100 -7.59 -2.01 -7.10
CA VAL A 100 -6.88 -2.96 -6.22
C VAL A 100 -6.18 -2.25 -5.06
N VAL A 101 -5.51 -1.11 -5.32
CA VAL A 101 -4.88 -0.34 -4.23
C VAL A 101 -5.90 0.37 -3.37
N HIS A 102 -7.04 0.76 -3.95
CA HIS A 102 -8.16 1.28 -3.17
C HIS A 102 -8.77 0.20 -2.26
N ARG A 103 -8.84 -1.06 -2.71
CA ARG A 103 -9.25 -2.18 -1.85
C ARG A 103 -8.28 -2.31 -0.68
N ALA A 104 -6.98 -2.40 -0.96
CA ALA A 104 -5.95 -2.52 0.08
C ALA A 104 -6.00 -1.35 1.08
N LEU A 105 -5.97 -0.09 0.61
CA LEU A 105 -6.06 1.09 1.48
C LEU A 105 -7.35 1.11 2.31
N GLY A 106 -8.48 0.75 1.72
CA GLY A 106 -9.77 0.67 2.42
C GLY A 106 -9.73 -0.27 3.63
N PHE A 107 -9.20 -1.48 3.43
CA PHE A 107 -9.04 -2.46 4.52
C PHE A 107 -7.93 -2.09 5.51
N ILE A 108 -6.86 -1.43 5.07
CA ILE A 108 -5.82 -0.97 6.01
C ILE A 108 -6.35 0.15 6.92
N TYR A 109 -7.16 1.07 6.37
CA TYR A 109 -7.73 2.18 7.15
C TYR A 109 -8.92 1.78 8.02
N ILE A 110 -9.61 0.67 7.72
CA ILE A 110 -10.75 0.26 8.56
C ILE A 110 -10.32 -0.20 9.95
N THR A 111 -9.14 -0.80 10.09
CA THR A 111 -8.63 -1.28 11.39
C THR A 111 -8.56 -0.17 12.45
N PRO A 112 -7.84 0.95 12.23
CA PRO A 112 -7.83 2.04 13.19
C PRO A 112 -9.21 2.71 13.36
N ALA A 113 -10.07 2.72 12.33
CA ALA A 113 -11.43 3.22 12.46
C ALA A 113 -12.27 2.35 13.43
N ASN A 114 -12.13 1.03 13.34
CA ASN A 114 -12.81 0.08 14.23
C ASN A 114 -12.31 0.21 15.67
N GLU A 115 -11.00 0.40 15.87
CA GLU A 115 -10.43 0.65 17.19
C GLU A 115 -11.00 1.93 17.84
N LEU A 116 -11.08 3.03 17.07
CA LEU A 116 -11.70 4.27 17.53
C LEU A 116 -13.19 4.07 17.84
N TYR A 117 -13.90 3.29 17.03
CA TYR A 117 -15.30 2.98 17.26
C TYR A 117 -15.52 2.18 18.55
N SER A 118 -14.69 1.17 18.81
CA SER A 118 -14.74 0.40 20.06
C SER A 118 -14.51 1.30 21.27
N GLN A 119 -13.54 2.22 21.22
CA GLN A 119 -13.30 3.20 22.28
C GLN A 119 -14.50 4.14 22.46
N LEU A 120 -15.09 4.62 21.37
CA LEU A 120 -16.27 5.47 21.40
C LEU A 120 -17.47 4.76 22.07
N LEU A 121 -17.71 3.49 21.78
CA LEU A 121 -18.78 2.71 22.41
C LEU A 121 -18.57 2.50 23.90
N ALA A 122 -17.31 2.38 24.35
CA ALA A 122 -16.96 2.27 25.76
C ALA A 122 -17.01 3.61 26.50
N THR A 123 -17.10 4.74 25.79
CA THR A 123 -17.04 6.09 26.35
C THR A 123 -18.44 6.68 26.51
N LYS A 124 -18.77 7.15 27.72
CA LYS A 124 -20.09 7.77 27.98
C LYS A 124 -20.17 9.14 27.31
N PRO A 125 -21.34 9.58 26.80
CA PRO A 125 -21.50 10.91 26.19
C PRO A 125 -21.12 12.11 27.08
N ALA A 126 -21.18 11.95 28.40
CA ALA A 126 -20.78 12.98 29.36
C ALA A 126 -19.26 13.10 29.56
N ASP A 127 -18.49 12.14 29.05
CA ASP A 127 -17.02 12.17 29.12
C ASP A 127 -16.44 13.21 28.15
N THR A 128 -15.43 13.95 28.58
CA THR A 128 -14.79 14.98 27.76
C THR A 128 -14.10 14.41 26.52
N ALA A 129 -13.69 13.13 26.54
CA ALA A 129 -13.10 12.44 25.40
C ALA A 129 -14.12 12.07 24.31
N TYR A 130 -15.42 12.00 24.63
CA TYR A 130 -16.45 11.50 23.73
C TYR A 130 -16.52 12.28 22.41
N VAL A 131 -16.50 13.61 22.50
CA VAL A 131 -16.59 14.48 21.31
C VAL A 131 -15.37 14.30 20.40
N ARG A 132 -14.18 14.18 20.99
CA ARG A 132 -12.94 13.93 20.24
C ARG A 132 -12.97 12.56 19.56
N LEU A 133 -13.27 11.49 20.29
CA LEU A 133 -13.37 10.13 19.75
C LEU A 133 -14.40 10.03 18.63
N LYS A 134 -15.56 10.68 18.77
CA LYS A 134 -16.58 10.73 17.71
C LYS A 134 -16.05 11.44 16.45
N THR A 135 -15.30 12.52 16.61
CA THR A 135 -14.70 13.27 15.50
C THR A 135 -13.62 12.45 14.80
N ASP A 136 -12.71 11.85 15.57
CA ASP A 136 -11.61 11.02 15.07
C ASP A 136 -12.15 9.78 14.35
N TYR A 137 -13.14 9.10 14.94
CA TYR A 137 -13.83 7.96 14.31
C TYR A 137 -14.46 8.37 12.98
N ARG A 138 -15.19 9.50 12.94
CA ARG A 138 -15.81 9.98 11.70
C ARG A 138 -14.76 10.23 10.61
N ALA A 139 -13.64 10.86 10.95
CA ALA A 139 -12.56 11.11 10.01
C ALA A 139 -11.93 9.80 9.49
N ALA A 140 -11.64 8.85 10.38
CA ALA A 140 -11.06 7.56 10.01
C ALA A 140 -12.03 6.73 9.15
N ALA A 141 -13.31 6.67 9.51
CA ALA A 141 -14.34 5.97 8.75
C ALA A 141 -14.49 6.55 7.33
N LEU A 142 -14.55 7.88 7.19
CA LEU A 142 -14.61 8.52 5.88
C LEU A 142 -13.34 8.29 5.04
N LYS A 143 -12.17 8.20 5.68
CA LYS A 143 -10.91 7.84 4.99
C LYS A 143 -11.00 6.43 4.40
N ALA A 144 -11.46 5.45 5.18
CA ALA A 144 -11.64 4.08 4.71
C ALA A 144 -12.70 4.01 3.58
N VAL A 145 -13.87 4.61 3.80
CA VAL A 145 -14.98 4.56 2.84
C VAL A 145 -14.62 5.19 1.49
N LYS A 146 -13.86 6.29 1.47
CA LYS A 146 -13.36 6.89 0.22
C LYS A 146 -12.68 5.86 -0.68
N HIS A 147 -11.87 4.98 -0.11
CA HIS A 147 -11.17 3.94 -0.88
C HIS A 147 -12.08 2.73 -1.16
N LEU A 148 -12.86 2.29 -0.18
CA LEU A 148 -13.77 1.16 -0.34
C LEU A 148 -14.84 1.43 -1.41
N GLU A 149 -15.33 2.65 -1.59
CA GLU A 149 -16.29 2.97 -2.66
C GLU A 149 -15.69 2.79 -4.06
N VAL A 150 -14.43 3.18 -4.27
CA VAL A 150 -13.74 2.96 -5.55
C VAL A 150 -13.59 1.45 -5.80
N ALA A 151 -13.15 0.70 -4.78
CA ALA A 151 -13.04 -0.75 -4.86
C ALA A 151 -14.38 -1.41 -5.20
N GLN A 152 -15.44 -1.06 -4.45
CA GLN A 152 -16.79 -1.60 -4.63
C GLN A 152 -17.39 -1.27 -6.00
N ALA A 153 -17.09 -0.10 -6.55
CA ALA A 153 -17.62 0.31 -7.84
C ALA A 153 -17.03 -0.51 -9.00
N CYS A 154 -15.75 -0.87 -8.90
CA CYS A 154 -15.00 -1.56 -9.95
C CYS A 154 -15.03 -3.08 -9.84
N ASP A 155 -15.03 -3.59 -8.62
CA ASP A 155 -15.05 -5.02 -8.31
C ASP A 155 -15.99 -5.26 -7.11
N PRO A 156 -17.31 -5.32 -7.39
CA PRO A 156 -18.33 -5.39 -6.35
C PRO A 156 -18.22 -6.63 -5.49
N ASP A 157 -18.27 -6.42 -4.18
CA ASP A 157 -18.23 -7.45 -3.16
C ASP A 157 -19.29 -7.16 -2.09
N ASP A 158 -20.07 -8.17 -1.70
CA ASP A 158 -21.20 -7.97 -0.77
C ASP A 158 -20.72 -7.55 0.62
N ASP A 159 -19.60 -8.12 1.08
CA ASP A 159 -19.00 -7.80 2.38
C ASP A 159 -18.50 -6.34 2.40
N THR A 160 -17.80 -5.92 1.35
CA THR A 160 -17.35 -4.54 1.19
C THR A 160 -18.52 -3.55 1.16
N LEU A 161 -19.63 -3.90 0.48
CA LEU A 161 -20.84 -3.07 0.47
C LEU A 161 -21.46 -2.95 1.86
N ILE A 162 -21.55 -4.06 2.60
CA ILE A 162 -22.05 -4.08 4.00
C ILE A 162 -21.18 -3.20 4.88
N ILE A 163 -19.86 -3.27 4.74
CA ILE A 163 -18.91 -2.45 5.47
C ILE A 163 -19.16 -0.96 5.21
N ILE A 164 -19.23 -0.54 3.95
CA ILE A 164 -19.46 0.87 3.58
C ILE A 164 -20.75 1.39 4.21
N LYS A 165 -21.85 0.63 4.08
CA LYS A 165 -23.16 1.01 4.63
C LYS A 165 -23.13 1.09 6.16
N THR A 166 -22.43 0.16 6.81
CA THR A 166 -22.26 0.13 8.27
C THR A 166 -21.48 1.34 8.76
N LEU A 167 -20.37 1.69 8.10
CA LEU A 167 -19.58 2.86 8.45
C LEU A 167 -20.40 4.15 8.33
N TYR A 168 -21.14 4.34 7.23
CA TYR A 168 -22.02 5.51 7.07
C TYR A 168 -23.09 5.60 8.15
N LYS A 169 -23.74 4.48 8.48
CA LYS A 169 -24.75 4.42 9.54
C LYS A 169 -24.14 4.78 10.90
N ASN A 170 -22.97 4.24 11.24
CA ASN A 170 -22.32 4.47 12.53
C ASN A 170 -21.87 5.92 12.72
N ILE A 171 -21.47 6.61 11.63
CA ILE A 171 -21.14 8.04 11.69
C ILE A 171 -22.36 8.96 11.55
N GLY A 172 -23.56 8.40 11.35
CA GLY A 172 -24.81 9.13 11.17
C GLY A 172 -24.89 9.94 9.88
N ASP A 173 -24.29 9.46 8.78
CA ASP A 173 -24.29 10.14 7.48
C ASP A 173 -25.34 9.55 6.52
N ASP A 174 -26.61 9.79 6.84
CA ASP A 174 -27.75 9.27 6.07
C ASP A 174 -27.78 9.81 4.63
N ALA A 175 -27.30 11.04 4.43
CA ALA A 175 -27.20 11.65 3.10
C ALA A 175 -26.17 10.92 2.23
N ALA A 176 -24.98 10.59 2.77
CA ALA A 176 -24.01 9.79 2.04
C ALA A 176 -24.54 8.38 1.77
N LEU A 177 -25.23 7.75 2.72
CA LEU A 177 -25.83 6.43 2.52
C LEU A 177 -26.87 6.43 1.39
N ALA A 178 -27.78 7.40 1.37
CA ALA A 178 -28.81 7.54 0.33
C ALA A 178 -28.21 7.77 -1.07
N GLY A 179 -27.07 8.47 -1.15
CA GLY A 179 -26.37 8.74 -2.42
C GLY A 179 -25.39 7.65 -2.86
N LEU A 180 -25.23 6.55 -2.11
CA LEU A 180 -24.19 5.55 -2.35
C LEU A 180 -24.29 4.92 -3.74
N ASP A 181 -25.46 4.44 -4.13
CA ASP A 181 -25.65 3.73 -5.40
C ASP A 181 -25.30 4.61 -6.62
N GLU A 182 -25.65 5.90 -6.57
CA GLU A 182 -25.30 6.86 -7.63
C GLU A 182 -23.80 7.16 -7.67
N ARG A 183 -23.13 7.26 -6.51
CA ARG A 183 -21.67 7.40 -6.46
C ARG A 183 -20.97 6.17 -7.04
N LEU A 184 -21.39 4.97 -6.67
CA LEU A 184 -20.82 3.72 -7.18
C LEU A 184 -21.00 3.61 -8.70
N LYS A 185 -22.19 3.93 -9.24
CA LYS A 185 -22.43 3.97 -10.68
C LYS A 185 -21.52 4.96 -11.41
N LYS A 186 -21.25 6.11 -10.81
CA LYS A 186 -20.34 7.13 -11.39
C LYS A 186 -18.89 6.64 -11.37
N LEU A 187 -18.43 6.11 -10.25
CA LEU A 187 -17.06 5.58 -10.10
C LEU A 187 -16.79 4.42 -11.06
N LYS A 188 -17.76 3.52 -11.25
CA LYS A 188 -17.65 2.35 -12.12
C LYS A 188 -17.24 2.69 -13.55
N LYS A 189 -17.59 3.89 -14.04
CA LYS A 189 -17.27 4.34 -15.41
C LYS A 189 -15.78 4.57 -15.64
N ASN A 190 -15.00 4.72 -14.58
CA ASN A 190 -13.60 5.13 -14.67
C ASN A 190 -12.61 4.02 -14.28
N CYS A 191 -13.09 2.82 -13.95
CA CYS A 191 -12.24 1.73 -13.47
C CYS A 191 -11.13 1.38 -14.46
N VAL A 192 -9.89 1.29 -13.95
CA VAL A 192 -8.72 0.91 -14.74
C VAL A 192 -8.03 -0.30 -14.13
N ASP A 193 -7.30 -1.04 -14.98
CA ASP A 193 -6.33 -2.07 -14.59
C ASP A 193 -4.92 -1.55 -14.87
N LEU A 194 -3.98 -1.74 -13.93
CA LEU A 194 -2.55 -1.43 -14.14
C LEU A 194 -1.93 -2.23 -15.29
N LEU A 195 -2.52 -3.35 -15.68
CA LEU A 195 -2.01 -4.25 -16.71
C LEU A 195 -2.42 -3.86 -18.14
N THR A 196 -3.44 -3.02 -18.31
CA THR A 196 -3.81 -2.49 -19.62
C THR A 196 -2.96 -1.25 -19.95
N GLU A 197 -2.65 -1.04 -21.24
CA GLU A 197 -1.65 -0.07 -21.72
C GLU A 197 -1.87 1.37 -21.21
#